data_AF-A0A7X1H8K9-F1
#
_entry.id   AF-A0A7X1H8K9-F1
#
_cell.length_a   1.000
_cell.length_b   1.000
_cell.length_c   1.000
_cell.angle_alpha   90.00
_cell.angle_beta   90.00
_cell.angle_gamma   90.00
#
_symmetry.space_group_name_H-M   'P 1'
#
loop_
_entity.id
_entity.type
_entity.pdbx_description
1 polymer ?
#
loop_
_entity_poly.entity_id
_entity_poly.type
_entity_poly.pdbx_seq_one_letter_code
_entity_poly.pdbx_strand_id
1 'polypeptide(L)'
;MVRQIILTLMVTIALSTMVWVNAFAAANEISGEAFIDAVFENNNLDMAAKILVDDNVPTSAIIKKAKSLGYANIKIVDALADTKLSHEQVIISALRNRIPADAIFNSTKICGPGGYTPDSILRFLVEKELSLVIIIATCKSMINQGSTKYNVIYNLCMTDADTLTIEEVSTQLDVPPATTLKACPRHAEYGHAYISHDLPQEAHIITGVSHLTLDDNTVRGFISDDDAGGVGAEGDIISPKRP
;
A
#
# COMPACT_ATOMS: atom_id res chain seq x y z
N MET A 1 28.83 -12.10 53.79
CA MET A 1 29.97 -11.71 52.93
C MET A 1 30.05 -12.51 51.62
N VAL A 2 29.99 -13.84 51.63
CA VAL A 2 30.09 -14.68 50.40
C VAL A 2 29.05 -14.32 49.32
N ARG A 3 27.81 -14.02 49.72
CA ARG A 3 26.71 -13.68 48.78
C ARG A 3 26.91 -12.36 48.02
N GLN A 4 27.61 -11.38 48.60
CA GLN A 4 27.87 -10.09 47.94
C GLN A 4 29.01 -10.20 46.91
N ILE A 5 30.02 -11.02 47.18
CA ILE A 5 31.17 -11.23 46.28
C ILE A 5 30.74 -11.93 44.99
N ILE A 6 29.81 -12.90 45.07
CA ILE A 6 29.28 -13.59 43.89
C ILE A 6 28.46 -12.64 43.01
N LEU A 7 27.72 -11.70 43.61
CA LEU A 7 26.90 -10.74 42.86
C LEU A 7 27.75 -9.73 42.09
N THR A 8 28.82 -9.20 42.70
CA THR A 8 29.74 -8.28 42.02
C THR A 8 30.52 -8.97 40.89
N LEU A 9 30.89 -10.25 41.05
CA LEU A 9 31.58 -11.01 40.01
C LEU A 9 30.68 -11.28 38.79
N MET A 10 29.39 -11.57 39.02
CA MET A 10 28.42 -11.77 37.94
C MET A 10 28.16 -10.47 37.16
N VAL A 11 28.09 -9.33 37.86
CA VAL A 11 27.86 -8.01 37.24
C VAL A 11 29.08 -7.56 36.42
N THR A 12 30.32 -7.79 36.89
CA THR A 12 31.51 -7.43 36.10
C THR A 12 31.70 -8.30 34.86
N ILE A 13 31.37 -9.60 34.93
CA ILE A 13 31.37 -10.49 33.75
C ILE A 13 30.31 -10.03 32.74
N ALA A 14 29.09 -9.70 33.19
CA ALA A 14 28.01 -9.23 32.32
C ALA A 14 28.31 -7.86 31.65
N LEU A 15 28.97 -6.92 32.35
CA LEU A 15 29.39 -5.66 31.74
C LEU A 15 30.56 -5.86 30.75
N SER A 16 31.46 -6.81 31.00
CA SER A 16 32.59 -7.08 30.10
C SER A 16 32.18 -7.72 28.77
N THR A 17 31.12 -8.55 28.78
CA THR A 17 30.59 -9.14 27.55
C THR A 17 29.78 -8.13 26.72
N MET A 18 29.11 -7.15 27.35
CA MET A 18 28.41 -6.09 26.62
C MET A 18 29.37 -5.12 25.91
N VAL A 19 30.59 -4.90 26.42
CA VAL A 19 31.59 -4.06 25.75
C VAL A 19 32.20 -4.77 24.52
N TRP A 20 32.37 -6.09 24.56
CA TRP A 20 32.91 -6.88 23.44
C TRP A 20 31.95 -6.99 22.25
N VAL A 21 30.65 -7.15 22.51
CA VAL A 21 29.64 -7.21 21.43
C VAL A 21 29.55 -5.88 20.67
N ASN A 22 29.69 -4.75 21.38
CA ASN A 22 29.70 -3.42 20.76
C ASN A 22 31.01 -3.13 20.01
N ALA A 23 32.15 -3.63 20.47
CA ALA A 23 33.43 -3.45 19.78
C ALA A 23 33.52 -4.27 18.48
N PHE A 24 32.93 -5.47 18.44
CA PHE A 24 32.85 -6.29 17.22
C PHE A 24 31.84 -5.73 16.20
N ALA A 25 30.71 -5.16 16.66
CA ALA A 25 29.78 -4.45 15.80
C ALA A 25 30.42 -3.22 15.16
N ALA A 26 31.13 -2.40 15.95
CA ALA A 26 31.81 -1.19 15.45
C ALA A 26 32.99 -1.52 14.52
N ALA A 27 33.75 -2.60 14.79
CA ALA A 27 34.88 -3.00 13.94
C ALA A 27 34.44 -3.56 12.58
N ASN A 28 33.29 -4.25 12.51
CA ASN A 28 32.70 -4.71 11.25
C ASN A 28 31.98 -3.59 10.49
N GLU A 29 31.45 -2.57 11.17
CA GLU A 29 30.85 -1.40 10.52
C GLU A 29 31.90 -0.59 9.75
N ILE A 30 33.07 -0.34 10.36
CA ILE A 30 34.14 0.46 9.74
C ILE A 30 34.73 -0.24 8.51
N SER A 31 34.88 -1.57 8.54
CA SER A 31 35.38 -2.33 7.39
C SER A 31 34.33 -2.49 6.27
N GLY A 32 33.06 -2.65 6.66
CA GLY A 32 31.95 -2.76 5.72
C GLY A 32 31.68 -1.47 4.94
N GLU A 33 31.69 -0.31 5.61
CA GLU A 33 31.51 0.97 4.92
C GLU A 33 32.68 1.28 3.98
N ALA A 34 33.93 1.05 4.43
CA ALA A 34 35.10 1.25 3.58
C ALA A 34 35.10 0.34 2.35
N PHE A 35 34.60 -0.91 2.48
CA PHE A 35 34.44 -1.81 1.34
C PHE A 35 33.37 -1.33 0.36
N ILE A 36 32.19 -0.93 0.86
CA ILE A 36 31.12 -0.37 0.03
C ILE A 36 31.63 0.83 -0.75
N ASP A 37 32.34 1.73 -0.07
CA ASP A 37 32.92 2.93 -0.67
C ASP A 37 33.91 2.59 -1.78
N ALA A 38 34.84 1.68 -1.52
CA ALA A 38 35.80 1.21 -2.51
C ALA A 38 35.13 0.57 -3.73
N VAL A 39 34.04 -0.19 -3.55
CA VAL A 39 33.32 -0.80 -4.67
C VAL A 39 32.63 0.27 -5.52
N PHE A 40 31.98 1.26 -4.91
CA PHE A 40 31.32 2.35 -5.64
C PHE A 40 32.28 3.34 -6.30
N GLU A 41 33.47 3.54 -5.75
CA GLU A 41 34.51 4.41 -6.36
C GLU A 41 35.09 3.79 -7.63
N ASN A 42 35.20 2.46 -7.68
CA ASN A 42 35.86 1.75 -8.78
C ASN A 42 34.89 1.19 -9.83
N ASN A 43 33.57 1.26 -9.61
CA ASN A 43 32.58 0.63 -10.47
C ASN A 43 31.37 1.56 -10.70
N ASN A 44 30.67 1.33 -11.81
CA ASN A 44 29.34 1.92 -12.00
C ASN A 44 28.31 1.26 -11.06
N LEU A 45 27.15 1.89 -10.90
CA LEU A 45 26.07 1.41 -10.02
C LEU A 45 25.69 -0.06 -10.25
N ASP A 46 25.54 -0.47 -11.51
CA ASP A 46 25.09 -1.82 -11.86
C ASP A 46 26.10 -2.89 -11.42
N MET A 47 27.39 -2.65 -11.68
CA MET A 47 28.46 -3.57 -11.28
C MET A 47 28.70 -3.53 -9.76
N ALA A 48 28.65 -2.34 -9.15
CA ALA A 48 28.76 -2.18 -7.71
C ALA A 48 27.64 -2.95 -6.98
N ALA A 49 26.38 -2.80 -7.42
CA ALA A 49 25.24 -3.51 -6.86
C ALA A 49 25.42 -5.04 -6.94
N LYS A 50 25.88 -5.56 -8.07
CA LYS A 50 26.16 -7.00 -8.24
C LYS A 50 27.23 -7.50 -7.28
N ILE A 51 28.40 -6.85 -7.24
CA ILE A 51 29.51 -7.25 -6.36
C ILE A 51 29.05 -7.24 -4.90
N LEU A 52 28.40 -6.17 -4.46
CA LEU A 52 27.98 -6.00 -3.07
C LEU A 52 26.89 -7.01 -2.67
N VAL A 53 25.91 -7.25 -3.54
CA VAL A 53 24.89 -8.29 -3.30
C VAL A 53 25.51 -9.69 -3.29
N ASP A 54 26.51 -9.95 -4.14
CA ASP A 54 27.21 -11.23 -4.18
C ASP A 54 28.01 -11.50 -2.90
N ASP A 55 28.61 -10.46 -2.33
CA ASP A 55 29.29 -10.49 -1.04
C ASP A 55 28.34 -10.43 0.18
N ASN A 56 27.03 -10.51 -0.06
CA ASN A 56 25.97 -10.50 0.95
C ASN A 56 25.91 -9.19 1.78
N VAL A 57 26.35 -8.09 1.20
CA VAL A 57 26.18 -6.76 1.80
C VAL A 57 24.68 -6.44 1.87
N PRO A 58 24.17 -5.93 3.01
CA PRO A 58 22.76 -5.59 3.14
C PRO A 58 22.31 -4.59 2.07
N THR A 59 21.22 -4.90 1.37
CA THR A 59 20.65 -4.05 0.31
C THR A 59 20.34 -2.63 0.81
N SER A 60 20.01 -2.47 2.09
CA SER A 60 19.80 -1.16 2.72
C SER A 60 21.06 -0.29 2.71
N ALA A 61 22.24 -0.86 2.93
CA ALA A 61 23.52 -0.13 2.89
C ALA A 61 23.84 0.30 1.45
N ILE A 62 23.63 -0.61 0.49
CA ILE A 62 23.81 -0.34 -0.95
C ILE A 62 22.91 0.82 -1.39
N ILE A 63 21.61 0.77 -1.04
CA ILE A 63 20.64 1.83 -1.38
C ILE A 63 21.04 3.16 -0.74
N LYS A 64 21.42 3.16 0.54
CA LYS A 64 21.84 4.39 1.25
C LYS A 64 23.05 5.02 0.58
N LYS A 65 24.08 4.24 0.22
CA LYS A 65 25.27 4.74 -0.47
C LYS A 65 24.92 5.25 -1.87
N ALA A 66 24.15 4.50 -2.66
CA ALA A 66 23.76 4.95 -3.99
C ALA A 66 22.96 6.26 -3.94
N LYS A 67 22.08 6.44 -2.95
CA LYS A 67 21.36 7.70 -2.73
C LYS A 67 22.29 8.84 -2.33
N SER A 68 23.30 8.60 -1.47
CA SER A 68 24.25 9.65 -1.07
C SER A 68 25.15 10.11 -2.22
N LEU A 69 25.40 9.23 -3.19
CA LEU A 69 26.08 9.54 -4.45
C LEU A 69 25.18 10.21 -5.50
N GLY A 70 23.88 10.44 -5.19
CA GLY A 70 22.96 11.17 -6.06
C GLY A 70 22.38 10.35 -7.22
N TYR A 71 22.48 9.02 -7.19
CA TYR A 71 21.84 8.19 -8.20
C TYR A 71 20.32 8.30 -8.14
N ALA A 72 19.68 8.37 -9.31
CA ALA A 72 18.22 8.42 -9.40
C ALA A 72 17.59 7.13 -8.84
N ASN A 73 16.49 7.25 -8.08
CA ASN A 73 15.83 6.13 -7.42
C ASN A 73 15.50 4.96 -8.37
N ILE A 74 14.99 5.26 -9.58
CA ILE A 74 14.69 4.23 -10.59
C ILE A 74 15.95 3.46 -11.02
N LYS A 75 17.09 4.13 -11.16
CA LYS A 75 18.37 3.48 -11.51
C LYS A 75 18.85 2.57 -10.40
N ILE A 76 18.64 2.94 -9.14
CA ILE A 76 18.96 2.09 -8.00
C ILE A 76 18.09 0.82 -8.01
N VAL A 77 16.78 0.97 -8.26
CA VAL A 77 15.85 -0.17 -8.36
C VAL A 77 16.23 -1.09 -9.52
N ASP A 78 16.48 -0.54 -10.71
CA ASP A 78 16.88 -1.30 -11.89
C ASP A 78 18.19 -2.08 -11.67
N ALA A 79 19.20 -1.40 -11.08
CA ALA A 79 20.49 -2.03 -10.78
C ALA A 79 20.33 -3.21 -9.81
N LEU A 80 19.49 -3.07 -8.78
CA LEU A 80 19.19 -4.14 -7.83
C LEU A 80 18.38 -5.27 -8.45
N ALA A 81 17.44 -4.96 -9.37
CA ALA A 81 16.66 -5.95 -10.09
C ALA A 81 17.52 -6.82 -11.03
N ASP A 82 18.66 -6.28 -11.51
CA ASP A 82 19.63 -7.02 -12.34
C ASP A 82 20.62 -7.89 -11.52
N THR A 83 20.43 -7.99 -10.19
CA THR A 83 21.23 -8.86 -9.32
C THR A 83 20.55 -10.23 -9.10
N LYS A 84 21.13 -11.07 -8.22
CA LYS A 84 20.53 -12.36 -7.82
C LYS A 84 19.32 -12.25 -6.87
N LEU A 85 18.94 -11.04 -6.44
CA LEU A 85 17.79 -10.82 -5.55
C LEU A 85 16.47 -11.09 -6.29
N SER A 86 15.45 -11.56 -5.56
CA SER A 86 14.11 -11.61 -6.13
C SER A 86 13.52 -10.19 -6.25
N HIS A 87 12.64 -9.97 -7.23
CA HIS A 87 11.96 -8.68 -7.38
C HIS A 87 11.22 -8.25 -6.10
N GLU A 88 10.64 -9.21 -5.38
CA GLU A 88 10.01 -8.98 -4.07
C GLU A 88 10.99 -8.42 -3.02
N GLN A 89 12.19 -9.00 -2.93
CA GLN A 89 13.24 -8.50 -2.03
C GLN A 89 13.68 -7.09 -2.41
N VAL A 90 13.77 -6.80 -3.71
CA VAL A 90 14.10 -5.47 -4.21
C VAL A 90 13.00 -4.46 -3.86
N ILE A 91 11.73 -4.80 -4.09
CA ILE A 91 10.58 -3.94 -3.76
C ILE A 91 10.55 -3.62 -2.26
N ILE A 92 10.63 -4.64 -1.40
CA ILE A 92 10.63 -4.45 0.07
C ILE A 92 11.80 -3.58 0.50
N SER A 93 13.02 -3.87 0.00
CA SER A 93 14.22 -3.15 0.37
C SER A 93 14.17 -1.70 -0.09
N ALA A 94 13.70 -1.44 -1.30
CA ALA A 94 13.53 -0.09 -1.84
C ALA A 94 12.58 0.74 -0.98
N LEU A 95 11.36 0.24 -0.74
CA LEU A 95 10.34 0.96 0.02
C LEU A 95 10.76 1.21 1.47
N ARG A 96 11.36 0.22 2.14
CA ARG A 96 11.89 0.37 3.51
C ARG A 96 13.02 1.42 3.60
N ASN A 97 13.76 1.62 2.51
CA ASN A 97 14.82 2.64 2.42
C ASN A 97 14.35 3.97 1.80
N ARG A 98 13.04 4.21 1.84
CA ARG A 98 12.41 5.47 1.37
C ARG A 98 12.74 5.76 -0.09
N ILE A 99 12.80 4.73 -0.93
CA ILE A 99 12.63 4.90 -2.37
C ILE A 99 11.12 5.04 -2.61
N PRO A 100 10.66 6.10 -3.29
CA PRO A 100 9.25 6.29 -3.56
C PRO A 100 8.74 5.22 -4.53
N ALA A 101 7.47 4.81 -4.38
CA ALA A 101 6.92 3.68 -5.12
C ALA A 101 6.79 3.96 -6.62
N ASP A 102 6.70 5.23 -7.03
CA ASP A 102 6.75 5.64 -8.44
C ASP A 102 8.01 5.18 -9.16
N ALA A 103 9.17 5.18 -8.48
CA ALA A 103 10.42 4.67 -9.04
C ALA A 103 10.37 3.16 -9.29
N ILE A 104 9.60 2.42 -8.49
CA ILE A 104 9.37 0.98 -8.69
C ILE A 104 8.40 0.75 -9.83
N PHE A 105 7.28 1.48 -9.85
CA PHE A 105 6.26 1.37 -10.90
C PHE A 105 6.81 1.71 -12.28
N ASN A 106 7.75 2.66 -12.34
CA ASN A 106 8.39 3.08 -13.59
C ASN A 106 9.57 2.18 -14.01
N SER A 107 10.01 1.25 -13.15
CA SER A 107 11.08 0.31 -13.50
C SER A 107 10.54 -0.73 -14.50
N THR A 108 11.10 -0.73 -15.71
CA THR A 108 10.74 -1.76 -16.72
C THR A 108 11.26 -3.15 -16.36
N LYS A 109 12.16 -3.25 -15.38
CA LYS A 109 12.69 -4.53 -14.88
C LYS A 109 11.73 -5.19 -13.90
N ILE A 110 11.12 -4.40 -13.03
CA ILE A 110 10.11 -4.86 -12.07
C ILE A 110 8.72 -4.93 -12.71
N CYS A 111 8.30 -3.85 -13.39
CA CYS A 111 6.96 -3.65 -13.95
C CYS A 111 6.89 -3.80 -15.47
N GLY A 112 7.85 -4.51 -16.08
CA GLY A 112 7.85 -4.82 -17.50
C GLY A 112 6.77 -5.82 -17.93
N PRO A 113 6.76 -6.27 -19.20
CA PRO A 113 5.82 -7.27 -19.69
C PRO A 113 5.87 -8.55 -18.84
N GLY A 114 4.74 -8.92 -18.23
CA GLY A 114 4.65 -10.08 -17.32
C GLY A 114 5.25 -9.85 -15.93
N GLY A 115 5.67 -8.62 -15.62
CA GLY A 115 6.16 -8.21 -14.31
C GLY A 115 5.03 -7.81 -13.35
N TYR A 116 5.39 -7.04 -12.33
CA TYR A 116 4.46 -6.55 -11.33
C TYR A 116 3.64 -5.38 -11.87
N THR A 117 2.37 -5.28 -11.46
CA THR A 117 1.55 -4.08 -11.65
C THR A 117 1.52 -3.29 -10.34
N PRO A 118 1.17 -1.99 -10.35
CA PRO A 118 0.97 -1.24 -9.11
C PRO A 118 -0.02 -1.93 -8.14
N ASP A 119 -1.07 -2.55 -8.70
CA ASP A 119 -2.06 -3.30 -7.93
C ASP A 119 -1.48 -4.59 -7.32
N SER A 120 -0.68 -5.34 -8.08
CA SER A 120 -0.05 -6.56 -7.55
C SER A 120 1.03 -6.25 -6.51
N ILE A 121 1.73 -5.11 -6.65
CA ILE A 121 2.64 -4.60 -5.63
C ILE A 121 1.84 -4.27 -4.37
N LEU A 122 0.76 -3.51 -4.47
CA LEU A 122 -0.05 -3.15 -3.31
C LEU A 122 -0.54 -4.41 -2.55
N ARG A 123 -1.07 -5.39 -3.27
CA ARG A 123 -1.44 -6.69 -2.69
C ARG A 123 -0.29 -7.34 -1.95
N PHE A 124 0.86 -7.46 -2.61
CA PHE A 124 2.05 -8.04 -2.02
C PHE A 124 2.48 -7.29 -0.75
N LEU A 125 2.35 -5.96 -0.69
CA LEU A 125 2.70 -5.19 0.50
C LEU A 125 1.77 -5.47 1.69
N VAL A 126 0.47 -5.63 1.42
CA VAL A 126 -0.54 -5.99 2.43
C VAL A 126 -0.30 -7.42 2.94
N GLU A 127 -0.11 -8.38 2.03
CA GLU A 127 0.17 -9.79 2.38
C GLU A 127 1.46 -9.98 3.18
N LYS A 128 2.45 -9.10 2.98
CA LYS A 128 3.72 -9.10 3.73
C LYS A 128 3.68 -8.22 4.98
N GLU A 129 2.51 -7.70 5.34
CA GLU A 129 2.29 -6.89 6.55
C GLU A 129 3.30 -5.74 6.68
N LEU A 130 3.59 -5.05 5.56
CA LEU A 130 4.45 -3.86 5.63
C LEU A 130 3.76 -2.74 6.42
N SER A 131 4.56 -1.82 6.94
CA SER A 131 4.04 -0.73 7.75
C SER A 131 3.02 0.11 6.97
N LEU A 132 2.00 0.56 7.69
CA LEU A 132 0.92 1.40 7.15
C LEU A 132 1.45 2.64 6.41
N VAL A 133 2.55 3.23 6.88
CA VAL A 133 3.23 4.36 6.22
C VAL A 133 3.68 4.01 4.79
N ILE A 134 4.22 2.80 4.58
CA ILE A 134 4.64 2.34 3.25
C ILE A 134 3.40 2.10 2.39
N ILE A 135 2.37 1.46 2.92
CA ILE A 135 1.11 1.21 2.19
C ILE A 135 0.49 2.53 1.72
N ILE A 136 0.32 3.51 2.62
CA ILE A 136 -0.21 4.84 2.29
C ILE A 136 0.64 5.52 1.22
N ALA A 137 1.97 5.48 1.32
CA ALA A 137 2.87 6.08 0.33
C ALA A 137 2.74 5.42 -1.05
N THR A 138 2.60 4.10 -1.09
CA THR A 138 2.33 3.34 -2.31
C THR A 138 0.99 3.74 -2.93
N CYS A 139 -0.08 3.79 -2.13
CA CYS A 139 -1.40 4.23 -2.57
C CYS A 139 -1.40 5.67 -3.13
N LYS A 140 -0.69 6.60 -2.48
CA LYS A 140 -0.49 7.97 -3.00
C LYS A 140 0.23 7.96 -4.35
N SER A 141 1.25 7.12 -4.50
CA SER A 141 1.98 6.98 -5.75
C SER A 141 1.10 6.41 -6.87
N MET A 142 0.22 5.45 -6.57
CA MET A 142 -0.74 4.91 -7.54
C MET A 142 -1.70 6.00 -8.04
N ILE A 143 -2.21 6.84 -7.14
CA ILE A 143 -3.08 7.97 -7.53
C ILE A 143 -2.34 8.96 -8.43
N ASN A 144 -1.09 9.28 -8.09
CA ASN A 144 -0.27 10.18 -8.90
C ASN A 144 0.02 9.62 -10.30
N GLN A 145 -0.02 8.29 -10.47
CA GLN A 145 0.11 7.63 -11.76
C GLN A 145 -1.22 7.43 -12.51
N GLY A 146 -2.33 7.94 -11.97
CA GLY A 146 -3.63 7.96 -12.63
C GLY A 146 -4.65 6.95 -12.08
N SER A 147 -4.32 6.17 -11.05
CA SER A 147 -5.32 5.36 -10.36
C SER A 147 -6.34 6.26 -9.66
N THR A 148 -7.62 5.93 -9.76
CA THR A 148 -8.66 6.66 -9.01
C THR A 148 -8.59 6.29 -7.53
N LYS A 149 -9.00 7.21 -6.65
CA LYS A 149 -9.19 6.94 -5.22
C LYS A 149 -10.05 5.69 -4.99
N TYR A 150 -11.11 5.52 -5.79
CA TYR A 150 -11.97 4.35 -5.77
C TYR A 150 -11.20 3.05 -6.05
N ASN A 151 -10.41 3.00 -7.13
CA ASN A 151 -9.65 1.81 -7.51
C ASN A 151 -8.64 1.41 -6.43
N VAL A 152 -7.99 2.40 -5.81
CA VAL A 152 -7.03 2.14 -4.72
C VAL A 152 -7.70 1.50 -3.52
N ILE A 153 -8.83 2.05 -3.06
CA ILE A 153 -9.56 1.46 -1.92
C ILE A 153 -10.15 0.09 -2.29
N TYR A 154 -10.68 -0.05 -3.50
CA TYR A 154 -11.20 -1.34 -3.98
C TYR A 154 -10.09 -2.40 -3.97
N ASN A 155 -8.89 -2.07 -4.47
CA ASN A 155 -7.77 -2.99 -4.47
C ASN A 155 -7.30 -3.33 -3.05
N LEU A 156 -7.23 -2.37 -2.12
CA LEU A 156 -6.96 -2.68 -0.71
C LEU A 156 -7.96 -3.69 -0.13
N CYS A 157 -9.25 -3.51 -0.42
CA CYS A 157 -10.29 -4.41 0.04
C CYS A 157 -10.21 -5.81 -0.57
N MET A 158 -9.84 -5.91 -1.84
CA MET A 158 -9.63 -7.19 -2.52
C MET A 158 -8.38 -7.92 -2.02
N THR A 159 -7.50 -7.24 -1.27
CA THR A 159 -6.28 -7.80 -0.69
C THR A 159 -6.45 -8.23 0.76
N ASP A 160 -7.70 -8.30 1.25
CA ASP A 160 -8.04 -8.59 2.65
C ASP A 160 -7.29 -7.68 3.64
N ALA A 161 -7.01 -6.43 3.25
CA ALA A 161 -6.48 -5.44 4.17
C ALA A 161 -7.45 -5.24 5.34
N ASP A 162 -6.92 -5.11 6.54
CA ASP A 162 -7.73 -4.92 7.73
C ASP A 162 -8.45 -3.55 7.74
N THR A 163 -9.53 -3.45 8.51
CA THR A 163 -10.36 -2.26 8.60
C THR A 163 -9.56 -1.00 8.97
N LEU A 164 -8.59 -1.11 9.88
CA LEU A 164 -7.80 0.05 10.33
C LEU A 164 -6.89 0.56 9.20
N THR A 165 -6.29 -0.36 8.43
CA THR A 165 -5.50 0.00 7.25
C THR A 165 -6.36 0.75 6.22
N ILE A 166 -7.58 0.26 5.95
CA ILE A 166 -8.48 0.89 4.97
C ILE A 166 -8.97 2.25 5.46
N GLU A 167 -9.32 2.38 6.75
CA GLU A 167 -9.77 3.64 7.35
C GLU A 167 -8.67 4.71 7.34
N GLU A 168 -7.46 4.36 7.76
CA GLU A 168 -6.34 5.29 7.77
C GLU A 168 -5.96 5.71 6.34
N VAL A 169 -5.89 4.76 5.40
CA VAL A 169 -5.62 5.08 3.99
C VAL A 169 -6.72 5.99 3.43
N SER A 170 -7.99 5.70 3.69
CA SER A 170 -9.12 6.53 3.24
C SER A 170 -9.00 7.96 3.78
N THR A 171 -8.66 8.10 5.06
CA THR A 171 -8.48 9.40 5.71
C THR A 171 -7.30 10.17 5.11
N GLN A 172 -6.15 9.52 4.98
CA GLN A 172 -4.91 10.13 4.46
C GLN A 172 -4.97 10.51 2.98
N LEU A 173 -5.88 9.88 2.24
CA LEU A 173 -6.13 10.15 0.82
C LEU A 173 -7.37 11.02 0.59
N ASP A 174 -8.04 11.46 1.66
CA ASP A 174 -9.29 12.24 1.60
C ASP A 174 -10.32 11.56 0.68
N VAL A 175 -10.57 10.27 0.95
CA VAL A 175 -11.57 9.47 0.24
C VAL A 175 -12.91 9.62 0.96
N PRO A 176 -13.98 10.08 0.28
CA PRO A 176 -15.28 10.20 0.91
C PRO A 176 -15.78 8.83 1.44
N PRO A 177 -16.43 8.78 2.61
CA PRO A 177 -16.94 7.52 3.18
C PRO A 177 -17.85 6.73 2.23
N ALA A 178 -18.65 7.42 1.41
CA ALA A 178 -19.49 6.79 0.39
C ALA A 178 -18.67 6.03 -0.68
N THR A 179 -17.49 6.54 -1.04
CA THR A 179 -16.57 5.87 -1.98
C THR A 179 -15.94 4.63 -1.32
N THR A 180 -15.53 4.72 -0.06
CA THR A 180 -15.00 3.58 0.70
C THR A 180 -16.05 2.48 0.86
N LEU A 181 -17.29 2.84 1.19
CA LEU A 181 -18.41 1.91 1.32
C LEU A 181 -18.74 1.21 -0.02
N LYS A 182 -18.72 1.96 -1.13
CA LYS A 182 -18.95 1.40 -2.47
C LYS A 182 -17.81 0.45 -2.89
N ALA A 183 -16.57 0.82 -2.61
CA ALA A 183 -15.39 0.02 -2.94
C ALA A 183 -15.26 -1.23 -2.06
N CYS A 184 -15.85 -1.21 -0.86
CA CYS A 184 -15.64 -2.21 0.16
C CYS A 184 -16.93 -2.60 0.90
N PRO A 185 -17.86 -3.33 0.25
CA PRO A 185 -19.14 -3.68 0.87
C PRO A 185 -19.00 -4.49 2.17
N ARG A 186 -17.92 -5.27 2.33
CA ARG A 186 -17.63 -6.01 3.57
C ARG A 186 -17.38 -5.11 4.78
N HIS A 187 -16.93 -3.87 4.55
CA HIS A 187 -16.77 -2.85 5.61
C HIS A 187 -18.01 -1.94 5.73
N ALA A 188 -19.09 -2.20 4.99
CA ALA A 188 -20.36 -1.52 5.12
C ALA A 188 -21.11 -1.87 6.42
N GLU A 189 -20.71 -2.92 7.16
CA GLU A 189 -21.22 -3.21 8.51
C GLU A 189 -20.94 -2.09 9.53
N TYR A 190 -20.03 -1.16 9.23
CA TYR A 190 -19.63 -0.07 10.13
C TYR A 190 -20.02 1.32 9.63
N GLY A 191 -20.64 1.42 8.46
CA GLY A 191 -21.49 2.57 8.16
C GLY A 191 -22.83 2.30 8.81
N HIS A 192 -23.30 3.15 9.72
CA HIS A 192 -24.71 3.19 10.08
C HIS A 192 -25.53 3.54 8.83
N ALA A 193 -25.75 2.57 7.94
CA ALA A 193 -26.87 2.58 7.03
C ALA A 193 -28.07 2.33 7.93
N TYR A 194 -28.70 3.41 8.38
CA TYR A 194 -30.02 3.30 9.01
C TYR A 194 -30.93 2.58 8.01
N ILE A 195 -31.36 1.38 8.37
CA ILE A 195 -32.53 0.77 7.75
C ILE A 195 -33.68 1.73 8.06
N SER A 196 -34.39 2.18 7.04
CA SER A 196 -35.37 3.29 7.11
C SER A 196 -36.44 3.15 8.20
N HIS A 197 -36.61 1.97 8.79
CA HIS A 197 -37.59 1.69 9.83
C HIS A 197 -37.19 2.18 11.24
N ASP A 198 -35.92 2.49 11.48
CA ASP A 198 -35.42 2.89 12.82
C ASP A 198 -35.20 4.40 13.01
N LEU A 199 -35.59 5.23 12.03
CA LEU A 199 -35.48 6.69 12.14
C LEU A 199 -36.83 7.31 12.52
N PRO A 200 -36.89 8.18 13.56
CA PRO A 200 -38.06 9.04 13.74
C PRO A 200 -38.19 9.91 12.49
N GLN A 201 -39.37 9.88 11.88
CA GLN A 201 -39.64 10.48 10.57
C GLN A 201 -39.10 11.92 10.45
N GLU A 202 -38.55 12.22 9.26
CA GLU A 202 -37.83 13.43 8.80
C GLU A 202 -36.28 13.42 8.82
N ALA A 203 -35.62 12.27 8.88
CA ALA A 203 -34.24 12.18 8.38
C ALA A 203 -34.20 11.72 6.91
N HIS A 204 -33.85 12.63 6.00
CA HIS A 204 -33.49 12.29 4.62
C HIS A 204 -32.14 11.55 4.62
N ILE A 205 -32.17 10.23 4.44
CA ILE A 205 -30.97 9.47 4.08
C ILE A 205 -30.68 9.75 2.59
N ILE A 206 -29.58 10.45 2.30
CA ILE A 206 -29.04 10.55 0.95
C ILE A 206 -27.96 9.46 0.80
N THR A 207 -28.37 8.26 0.42
CA THR A 207 -27.49 7.24 -0.17
C THR A 207 -27.84 7.10 -1.63
N GLY A 208 -27.26 7.95 -2.46
CA GLY A 208 -27.43 7.88 -3.91
C GLY A 208 -26.27 8.54 -4.64
N VAL A 209 -25.39 7.73 -5.25
CA VAL A 209 -24.65 8.22 -6.42
C VAL A 209 -25.68 8.27 -7.54
N SER A 210 -26.22 9.47 -7.77
CA SER A 210 -27.08 9.75 -8.92
C SER A 210 -26.29 9.56 -10.20
N HIS A 211 -26.67 8.59 -11.02
CA HIS A 211 -26.71 8.83 -12.45
C HIS A 211 -28.19 8.92 -12.83
N LEU A 212 -28.74 10.13 -12.70
CA LEU A 212 -30.01 10.48 -13.31
C LEU A 212 -29.67 11.39 -14.50
N THR A 213 -29.64 10.82 -15.70
CA THR A 213 -29.85 11.63 -16.92
C THR A 213 -31.31 12.06 -16.87
N LEU A 214 -31.55 13.30 -16.46
CA LEU A 214 -32.83 13.96 -16.61
C LEU A 214 -33.00 14.28 -18.11
N ASP A 215 -33.91 13.58 -18.76
CA ASP A 215 -34.56 14.09 -19.97
C ASP A 215 -35.76 14.93 -19.50
N ASP A 216 -35.80 16.20 -19.91
CA ASP A 216 -36.65 17.27 -19.36
C ASP A 216 -38.16 17.07 -19.57
N ASN A 217 -38.62 15.91 -20.06
CA ASN A 217 -40.00 15.70 -20.49
C ASN A 217 -40.74 14.48 -19.93
N THR A 218 -40.24 13.77 -18.90
CA THR A 218 -40.95 12.57 -18.40
C THR A 218 -41.22 12.56 -16.90
N VAL A 219 -42.46 12.91 -16.54
CA VAL A 219 -43.07 12.68 -15.22
C VAL A 219 -43.47 11.20 -15.12
N ARG A 220 -42.52 10.32 -14.81
CA ARG A 220 -42.69 8.99 -14.16
C ARG A 220 -41.40 8.18 -14.34
N GLY A 221 -40.65 7.98 -13.26
CA GLY A 221 -39.57 6.99 -13.23
C GLY A 221 -40.14 5.58 -13.25
N PHE A 222 -39.67 4.73 -14.16
CA PHE A 222 -39.91 3.30 -14.14
C PHE A 222 -38.82 2.62 -13.31
N ILE A 223 -39.23 1.72 -12.42
CA ILE A 223 -38.36 0.73 -11.76
C ILE A 223 -38.44 -0.52 -12.64
N SER A 224 -37.31 -1.02 -13.12
CA SER A 224 -37.23 -2.36 -13.71
C SER A 224 -36.74 -3.33 -12.64
N ASP A 225 -37.63 -4.18 -12.15
CA ASP A 225 -37.27 -5.42 -11.45
C ASP A 225 -37.31 -6.56 -12.47
N ASP A 226 -36.23 -7.34 -12.53
CA ASP A 226 -36.14 -8.56 -13.32
C ASP A 226 -36.94 -9.71 -12.65
N ASP A 227 -37.56 -10.53 -13.50
CA ASP A 227 -38.09 -11.89 -13.30
C ASP A 227 -39.31 -12.15 -12.38
N ALA A 228 -40.50 -12.24 -13.00
CA ALA A 228 -41.49 -13.30 -12.75
C ALA A 228 -42.61 -13.30 -13.81
N GLY A 229 -42.84 -14.44 -14.47
CA GLY A 229 -43.99 -14.63 -15.34
C GLY A 229 -45.32 -14.69 -14.58
N GLY A 230 -46.40 -14.20 -15.20
CA GLY A 230 -47.76 -14.46 -14.71
C GLY A 230 -48.79 -13.36 -14.97
N VAL A 231 -49.47 -13.45 -16.11
CA VAL A 231 -50.90 -13.18 -16.34
C VAL A 231 -51.55 -11.93 -15.70
N GLY A 232 -51.81 -10.93 -16.55
CA GLY A 232 -53.14 -10.33 -16.77
C GLY A 232 -53.80 -9.50 -15.67
N ALA A 233 -53.99 -8.21 -15.94
CA ALA A 233 -55.31 -7.57 -15.90
C ALA A 233 -55.24 -6.15 -16.50
N GLU A 234 -56.04 -5.94 -17.53
CA GLU A 234 -56.40 -4.64 -18.09
C GLU A 234 -57.03 -3.74 -17.00
N GLY A 235 -56.73 -2.45 -17.07
CA GLY A 235 -57.36 -1.41 -16.26
C GLY A 235 -57.36 -0.10 -17.02
N ASP A 236 -58.48 0.16 -17.70
CA ASP A 236 -58.74 1.34 -18.52
C ASP A 236 -58.50 2.67 -17.78
N ILE A 237 -57.76 3.57 -18.44
CA ILE A 237 -57.59 4.96 -18.02
C ILE A 237 -58.73 5.78 -18.61
N ILE A 238 -59.72 6.16 -17.79
CA ILE A 238 -60.66 7.22 -18.13
C ILE A 238 -59.97 8.57 -17.84
N SER A 239 -59.50 9.24 -18.90
CA SER A 239 -59.05 10.63 -18.86
C SER A 239 -60.25 11.59 -18.97
N PRO A 240 -60.39 12.61 -18.11
CA PRO A 240 -61.23 13.76 -18.42
C PRO A 240 -60.47 14.75 -19.33
N LYS A 241 -61.01 14.97 -20.53
CA LYS A 241 -60.65 16.10 -21.40
C LYS A 241 -61.05 17.43 -20.76
N ARG A 242 -60.19 18.43 -20.87
CA ARG A 242 -60.52 19.87 -21.01
C ARG A 242 -59.52 20.49 -21.98
N PRO A 243 -59.85 21.57 -22.70
CA PRO A 243 -61.11 22.32 -22.74
C PRO A 243 -62.13 21.78 -23.75
#